data_AF-A0A522Z511-F1
#
_entry.id   AF-A0A522Z511-F1
#
_cell.length_a   1.000
_cell.length_b   1.000
_cell.length_c   1.000
_cell.angle_alpha   90.00
_cell.angle_beta   90.00
_cell.angle_gamma   90.00
#
_symmetry.space_group_name_H-M   'P 1'
#
loop_
_entity.id
_entity.type
_entity.pdbx_description
1 polymer ?
#
loop_
_entity_poly.entity_id
_entity_poly.type
_entity_poly.pdbx_seq_one_letter_code
_entity_poly.pdbx_strand_id
1 'polypeptide(L)'
;MTAAVLALLLASPASAAPRPSLAGARRWACFYGHALSSAAWRSVDMVVLDADNYSVEAATGPLRLAYVSAGEADERRSSWPKAVGRPFLVEPNPDWPGAYRVDPRSPEWLELVDAQVSSALAKGFDGVMFDTLDVAEYLESKSPERFPGAVQGAADLVLEIRRRHPEALLVMNNGLALLDKAGSALDGLVVEDLYTECMPGDKPCGPSKPESTAAKEPVLERFRASGRPVFVLLYSRFAERRSKWVRRAAARSRQKGFFPYLSSPTLERLGVVDPFAP
;
A
#
# COMPACT_ATOMS: atom_id res chain seq x y z
N MET A 1 -41.55 46.10 22.20
CA MET A 1 -41.30 45.30 20.98
C MET A 1 -39.83 45.43 20.64
N THR A 2 -39.00 44.47 21.04
CA THR A 2 -37.56 44.44 20.73
C THR A 2 -37.31 43.25 19.81
N ALA A 3 -37.01 43.55 18.55
CA ALA A 3 -36.65 42.53 17.55
C ALA A 3 -35.19 42.12 17.77
N ALA A 4 -34.97 40.85 18.08
CA ALA A 4 -33.63 40.26 18.11
C ALA A 4 -33.26 39.82 16.68
N VAL A 5 -32.20 40.41 16.14
CA VAL A 5 -31.59 39.99 14.87
C VAL A 5 -30.65 38.84 15.16
N LEU A 6 -31.01 37.64 14.69
CA LEU A 6 -30.16 36.45 14.78
C LEU A 6 -29.15 36.48 13.61
N ALA A 7 -27.89 36.76 13.90
CA ALA A 7 -26.82 36.68 12.92
C ALA A 7 -26.41 35.21 12.72
N LEU A 8 -26.73 34.63 11.57
CA LEU A 8 -26.15 33.34 11.15
C LEU A 8 -24.67 33.53 10.81
N LEU A 9 -23.79 33.00 11.66
CA LEU A 9 -22.38 32.80 11.32
C LEU A 9 -22.30 31.65 10.32
N LEU A 10 -22.16 31.98 9.03
CA LEU A 10 -21.75 31.03 8.00
C LEU A 10 -20.30 30.62 8.27
N ALA A 11 -20.10 29.42 8.83
CA ALA A 11 -18.78 28.83 8.94
C ALA A 11 -18.22 28.64 7.53
N SER A 12 -17.13 29.36 7.19
CA SER A 12 -16.39 29.10 5.96
C SER A 12 -15.84 27.68 6.00
N PRO A 13 -15.93 26.90 4.91
CA PRO A 13 -15.33 25.58 4.88
C PRO A 13 -13.82 25.75 5.11
N ALA A 14 -13.29 25.09 6.13
CA ALA A 14 -11.86 25.03 6.34
C ALA A 14 -11.22 24.53 5.04
N SER A 15 -10.37 25.35 4.42
CA SER A 15 -9.61 24.94 3.25
C SER A 15 -8.71 23.79 3.69
N ALA A 16 -9.06 22.56 3.30
CA ALA A 16 -8.19 21.41 3.49
C ALA A 16 -6.83 21.74 2.88
N ALA A 17 -5.74 21.44 3.60
CA ALA A 17 -4.41 21.57 3.04
C ALA A 17 -4.34 20.76 1.73
N PRO A 18 -3.72 21.30 0.67
CA PRO A 18 -3.62 20.57 -0.58
C PRO A 18 -2.87 19.25 -0.34
N ARG A 19 -3.44 18.14 -0.84
CA ARG A 19 -2.81 16.82 -0.79
C ARG A 19 -1.41 16.90 -1.39
N PRO A 20 -0.39 16.29 -0.76
CA PRO A 20 0.92 16.13 -1.37
C PRO A 20 0.83 15.39 -2.71
N SER A 21 1.83 15.55 -3.58
CA SER A 21 1.84 14.87 -4.89
C SER A 21 2.97 13.86 -4.98
N LEU A 22 2.65 12.67 -5.49
CA LEU A 22 3.66 11.69 -5.92
C LEU A 22 4.19 11.99 -7.32
N ALA A 23 3.76 13.08 -7.97
CA ALA A 23 4.29 13.50 -9.26
C ALA A 23 5.79 13.83 -9.13
N GLY A 24 6.62 12.93 -9.66
CA GLY A 24 8.08 13.07 -9.59
C GLY A 24 8.77 12.22 -8.52
N ALA A 25 8.01 11.51 -7.68
CA ALA A 25 8.60 10.52 -6.77
C ALA A 25 9.12 9.31 -7.59
N ARG A 26 10.43 9.04 -7.50
CA ARG A 26 11.11 7.98 -8.25
C ARG A 26 11.94 7.09 -7.34
N ARG A 27 12.65 7.71 -6.41
CA ARG A 27 13.50 7.06 -5.42
C ARG A 27 12.61 6.75 -4.24
N TRP A 28 12.39 5.47 -3.98
CA TRP A 28 11.54 5.07 -2.86
C TRP A 28 12.16 3.93 -2.07
N ALA A 29 11.70 3.79 -0.83
CA ALA A 29 12.09 2.70 0.06
C ALA A 29 10.87 2.13 0.79
N CYS A 30 10.91 0.84 1.07
CA CYS A 30 9.96 0.15 1.93
C CYS A 30 10.72 -0.53 3.07
N PHE A 31 10.27 -0.33 4.30
CA PHE A 31 10.92 -0.83 5.51
C PHE A 31 9.93 -1.09 6.65
N TYR A 32 9.84 -2.33 7.13
CA TYR A 32 8.93 -2.73 8.21
C TYR A 32 9.65 -3.06 9.53
N GLY A 33 10.98 -3.05 9.53
CA GLY A 33 11.77 -3.30 10.75
C GLY A 33 11.68 -2.18 11.79
N HIS A 34 12.47 -2.29 12.84
CA HIS A 34 12.53 -1.30 13.93
C HIS A 34 13.72 -0.33 13.79
N ALA A 35 13.62 0.83 14.44
CA ALA A 35 14.73 1.75 14.71
C ALA A 35 15.48 2.30 13.48
N LEU A 36 14.83 2.46 12.32
CA LEU A 36 15.42 3.15 11.18
C LEU A 36 15.44 4.67 11.42
N SER A 37 16.64 5.23 11.60
CA SER A 37 16.78 6.67 11.80
C SER A 37 16.31 7.45 10.57
N SER A 38 15.74 8.64 10.79
CA SER A 38 15.28 9.48 9.68
C SER A 38 16.38 9.81 8.69
N ALA A 39 17.62 9.97 9.17
CA ALA A 39 18.82 10.15 8.36
C ALA A 39 19.00 9.07 7.27
N ALA A 40 18.62 7.82 7.54
CA ALA A 40 18.81 6.70 6.63
C ALA A 40 17.94 6.78 5.35
N TRP A 41 16.83 7.53 5.41
CA TRP A 41 15.89 7.66 4.29
C TRP A 41 15.70 9.11 3.81
N ARG A 42 16.52 10.07 4.25
CA ARG A 42 16.41 11.48 3.78
C ARG A 42 16.65 11.68 2.28
N SER A 43 17.27 10.70 1.61
CA SER A 43 17.70 10.78 0.20
C SER A 43 16.75 10.08 -0.78
N VAL A 44 15.62 9.57 -0.29
CA VAL A 44 14.51 9.10 -1.13
C VAL A 44 13.46 10.19 -1.27
N ASP A 45 12.54 10.00 -2.21
CA ASP A 45 11.39 10.87 -2.43
C ASP A 45 10.16 10.37 -1.63
N MET A 46 10.08 9.06 -1.40
CA MET A 46 9.00 8.40 -0.66
C MET A 46 9.54 7.23 0.20
N VAL A 47 9.04 7.08 1.42
CA VAL A 47 9.31 5.92 2.28
C VAL A 47 8.01 5.32 2.79
N VAL A 48 7.88 3.99 2.72
CA VAL A 48 6.80 3.23 3.35
C VAL A 48 7.33 2.62 4.65
N LEU A 49 6.65 2.89 5.76
CA LEU A 49 7.02 2.43 7.10
C LEU A 49 5.84 1.75 7.79
N ASP A 50 6.14 0.86 8.74
CA ASP A 50 5.13 0.25 9.60
C ASP A 50 4.67 1.23 10.70
N ALA A 51 3.41 1.63 10.69
CA ALA A 51 2.89 2.62 11.66
C ALA A 51 2.83 2.11 13.11
N ASP A 52 2.86 0.80 13.35
CA ASP A 52 2.99 0.28 14.73
C ASP A 52 4.40 0.53 15.29
N ASN A 53 5.41 0.66 14.42
CA ASN A 53 6.81 0.82 14.79
C ASN A 53 7.31 2.28 14.74
N TYR A 54 6.57 3.19 14.10
CA TYR A 54 7.00 4.56 13.86
C TYR A 54 5.93 5.61 14.17
N SER A 55 6.38 6.70 14.77
CA SER A 55 5.79 8.04 14.64
C SER A 55 6.77 8.92 13.87
N VAL A 56 6.29 9.71 12.92
CA VAL A 56 7.15 10.60 12.13
C VAL A 56 6.82 12.05 12.47
N GLU A 57 7.82 12.81 12.93
CA GLU A 57 7.64 14.25 13.10
C GLU A 57 7.30 14.87 11.74
N ALA A 58 6.24 15.69 11.69
CA ALA A 58 5.89 16.46 10.51
C ALA A 58 7.04 17.43 10.19
N ALA A 59 7.85 17.10 9.18
CA ALA A 59 9.03 17.86 8.83
C ALA A 59 9.38 17.70 7.34
N THR A 60 10.18 18.64 6.84
CA THR A 60 10.80 18.62 5.51
C THR A 60 11.54 17.31 5.27
N GLY A 61 11.24 16.61 4.17
CA GLY A 61 11.83 15.31 3.86
C GLY A 61 11.02 14.56 2.79
N PRO A 62 11.27 13.25 2.60
CA PRO A 62 10.44 12.44 1.73
C PRO A 62 9.00 12.37 2.23
N LEU A 63 8.11 12.03 1.30
CA LEU A 63 6.76 11.59 1.59
C LEU A 63 6.80 10.29 2.41
N ARG A 64 6.02 10.21 3.47
CA ARG A 64 5.98 9.07 4.40
C ARG A 64 4.62 8.43 4.33
N LEU A 65 4.57 7.18 3.90
CA LEU A 65 3.35 6.39 3.88
C LEU A 65 3.38 5.34 4.98
N ALA A 66 2.27 5.19 5.68
CA ALA A 66 2.09 4.10 6.62
C ALA A 66 1.60 2.85 5.90
N TYR A 67 2.21 1.71 6.20
CA TYR A 67 1.69 0.40 5.83
C TYR A 67 0.36 0.13 6.55
N VAL A 68 -0.67 -0.27 5.80
CA VAL A 68 -1.96 -0.72 6.32
C VAL A 68 -2.39 -1.98 5.58
N SER A 69 -2.44 -3.13 6.26
CA SER A 69 -3.07 -4.33 5.69
C SER A 69 -4.60 -4.13 5.67
N ALA A 70 -5.17 -4.03 4.48
CA ALA A 70 -6.57 -3.70 4.28
C ALA A 70 -7.43 -4.90 3.84
N GLY A 71 -6.81 -6.00 3.44
CA GLY A 71 -7.49 -7.29 3.21
C GLY A 71 -7.22 -8.36 4.25
N GLU A 72 -6.37 -8.10 5.24
CA GLU A 72 -6.04 -9.06 6.31
C GLU A 72 -5.94 -8.40 7.69
N ALA A 73 -6.37 -9.13 8.72
CA ALA A 73 -6.13 -8.81 10.12
C ALA A 73 -5.04 -9.74 10.67
N ASP A 74 -4.09 -9.22 11.44
CA ASP A 74 -2.91 -9.98 11.89
C ASP A 74 -2.77 -9.92 13.41
N GLU A 75 -2.58 -11.09 14.03
CA GLU A 75 -2.45 -11.29 15.49
C GLU A 75 -1.38 -10.42 16.16
N ARG A 76 -0.37 -9.98 15.40
CA ARG A 76 0.76 -9.17 15.89
C ARG A 76 0.45 -7.68 15.90
N ARG A 77 -0.66 -7.26 15.28
CA ARG A 77 -1.03 -5.85 15.11
C ARG A 77 -1.74 -5.30 16.33
N SER A 78 -1.52 -4.01 16.58
CA SER A 78 -2.24 -3.27 17.63
C SER A 78 -3.77 -3.24 17.42
N SER A 79 -4.23 -3.45 16.18
CA SER A 79 -5.64 -3.54 15.80
C SER A 79 -6.29 -4.90 16.08
N TRP A 80 -5.51 -5.97 16.30
CA TRP A 80 -6.03 -7.33 16.48
C TRP A 80 -7.10 -7.49 17.56
N PRO A 81 -6.97 -6.87 18.76
CA PRO A 81 -8.01 -6.99 19.79
C PRO A 81 -9.38 -6.47 19.36
N LYS A 82 -9.45 -5.59 18.36
CA LYS A 82 -10.72 -5.10 17.77
C LYS A 82 -11.25 -6.00 16.64
N ALA A 83 -10.40 -6.86 16.09
CA ALA A 83 -10.72 -7.75 14.98
C ALA A 83 -11.05 -9.19 15.41
N VAL A 84 -10.40 -9.68 16.46
CA VAL A 84 -10.59 -11.06 16.94
C VAL A 84 -12.04 -11.35 17.27
N GLY A 85 -12.56 -12.47 16.76
CA GLY A 85 -13.94 -12.90 16.97
C GLY A 85 -15.00 -12.14 16.16
N ARG A 86 -14.61 -11.20 15.29
CA ARG A 86 -15.55 -10.50 14.42
C ARG A 86 -15.94 -11.34 13.20
N PRO A 87 -17.17 -11.19 12.68
CA PRO A 87 -17.67 -12.00 11.57
C PRO A 87 -16.98 -11.74 10.23
N PHE A 88 -16.26 -10.62 10.10
CA PHE A 88 -15.48 -10.33 8.90
C PHE A 88 -14.20 -11.15 8.81
N LEU A 89 -13.73 -11.81 9.88
CA LEU A 89 -12.60 -12.74 9.78
C LEU A 89 -13.06 -14.01 9.04
N VAL A 90 -12.43 -14.31 7.90
CA VAL A 90 -12.85 -15.42 7.03
C VAL A 90 -12.05 -16.68 7.30
N GLU A 91 -10.74 -16.62 7.10
CA GLU A 91 -9.84 -17.76 7.22
C GLU A 91 -8.38 -17.33 7.43
N PRO A 92 -7.54 -18.15 8.06
CA PRO A 92 -6.11 -17.87 8.17
C PRO A 92 -5.44 -17.87 6.79
N ASN A 93 -4.42 -17.02 6.62
CA ASN A 93 -3.53 -17.06 5.47
C ASN A 93 -2.35 -18.02 5.77
N PRO A 94 -2.24 -19.17 5.09
CA PRO A 94 -1.16 -20.13 5.35
C PRO A 94 0.23 -19.60 4.98
N ASP A 95 0.31 -18.61 4.08
CA ASP A 95 1.58 -18.02 3.65
C ASP A 95 2.12 -17.01 4.69
N TRP A 96 1.23 -16.48 5.54
CA TRP A 96 1.54 -15.50 6.57
C TRP A 96 0.93 -15.92 7.92
N PRO A 97 1.63 -16.77 8.70
CA PRO A 97 1.13 -17.24 9.99
C PRO A 97 0.73 -16.09 10.93
N GLY A 98 -0.48 -16.17 11.48
CA GLY A 98 -1.09 -15.13 12.33
C GLY A 98 -1.93 -14.10 11.57
N ALA A 99 -1.87 -14.08 10.24
CA ALA A 99 -2.74 -13.26 9.41
C ALA A 99 -4.02 -14.02 9.02
N TYR A 100 -5.14 -13.29 8.97
CA TYR A 100 -6.47 -13.78 8.62
C TYR A 100 -7.04 -12.90 7.51
N ARG A 101 -7.46 -13.54 6.42
CA ARG A 101 -8.21 -12.90 5.34
C ARG A 101 -9.53 -12.36 5.88
N VAL A 102 -9.87 -11.16 5.47
CA VAL A 102 -11.12 -10.50 5.88
C VAL A 102 -12.09 -10.38 4.72
N ASP A 103 -13.39 -10.32 5.02
CA ASP A 103 -14.41 -9.93 4.05
C ASP A 103 -14.40 -8.40 3.88
N PRO A 104 -13.92 -7.86 2.75
CA PRO A 104 -13.78 -6.42 2.56
C PRO A 104 -15.12 -5.69 2.42
N ARG A 105 -16.24 -6.42 2.28
CA ARG A 105 -17.59 -5.85 2.20
C ARG A 105 -18.13 -5.43 3.56
N SER A 106 -17.45 -5.79 4.65
CA SER A 106 -17.92 -5.51 6.01
C SER A 106 -17.77 -4.03 6.38
N PRO A 107 -18.86 -3.34 6.76
CA PRO A 107 -18.78 -1.96 7.26
C PRO A 107 -17.93 -1.84 8.52
N GLU A 108 -17.94 -2.87 9.37
CA GLU A 108 -17.13 -2.89 10.60
C GLU A 108 -15.63 -2.95 10.28
N TRP A 109 -15.26 -3.67 9.21
CA TRP A 109 -13.88 -3.72 8.75
C TRP A 109 -13.45 -2.38 8.17
N LEU A 110 -14.31 -1.73 7.37
CA LEU A 110 -14.08 -0.37 6.89
C LEU A 110 -13.77 0.58 8.05
N GLU A 111 -14.56 0.57 9.14
CA GLU A 111 -14.30 1.45 10.29
C GLU A 111 -12.94 1.15 10.97
N LEU A 112 -12.49 -0.11 10.98
CA LEU A 112 -11.18 -0.46 11.51
C LEU A 112 -10.04 0.01 10.60
N VAL A 113 -10.19 -0.09 9.28
CA VAL A 113 -9.21 0.46 8.33
C VAL A 113 -9.18 1.98 8.42
N ASP A 114 -10.34 2.64 8.48
CA ASP A 114 -10.46 4.09 8.62
C ASP A 114 -9.79 4.62 9.89
N ALA A 115 -9.96 3.90 11.02
CA ALA A 115 -9.27 4.22 12.26
C ALA A 115 -7.74 4.08 12.16
N GLN A 116 -7.24 3.10 11.40
CA GLN A 116 -5.80 2.92 11.15
C GLN A 116 -5.25 4.05 10.28
N VAL A 117 -5.96 4.45 9.21
CA VAL A 117 -5.59 5.59 8.37
C VAL A 117 -5.56 6.89 9.20
N SER A 118 -6.61 7.15 9.97
CA SER A 118 -6.69 8.32 10.86
C SER A 118 -5.51 8.36 11.86
N SER A 119 -5.18 7.20 12.45
CA SER A 119 -4.05 7.06 13.38
C SER A 119 -2.71 7.34 12.69
N ALA A 120 -2.51 6.84 11.46
CA ALA A 120 -1.31 7.12 10.69
C ALA A 120 -1.15 8.62 10.39
N LEU A 121 -2.21 9.30 9.94
CA LEU A 121 -2.16 10.74 9.67
C LEU A 121 -1.87 11.54 10.96
N ALA A 122 -2.49 11.16 12.08
CA ALA A 122 -2.21 11.76 13.38
C ALA A 122 -0.75 11.54 13.85
N LYS A 123 -0.10 10.46 13.40
CA LYS A 123 1.33 10.18 13.62
C LYS A 123 2.27 10.92 12.65
N GLY A 124 1.73 11.82 11.81
CA GLY A 124 2.48 12.71 10.92
C GLY A 124 2.80 12.13 9.54
N PHE A 125 2.23 10.98 9.19
CA PHE A 125 2.36 10.40 7.85
C PHE A 125 1.59 11.24 6.82
N ASP A 126 2.11 11.27 5.59
CA ASP A 126 1.51 12.00 4.46
C ASP A 126 0.39 11.18 3.78
N GLY A 127 0.26 9.90 4.16
CA GLY A 127 -0.74 8.99 3.64
C GLY A 127 -0.48 7.54 4.02
N VAL A 128 -1.10 6.62 3.27
CA VAL A 128 -1.01 5.18 3.50
C VAL A 128 -0.72 4.41 2.23
N MET A 129 -0.09 3.25 2.41
CA MET A 129 -0.03 2.18 1.41
C MET A 129 -0.94 1.03 1.90
N PHE A 130 -2.04 0.79 1.19
CA PHE A 130 -2.88 -0.37 1.42
C PHE A 130 -2.22 -1.62 0.89
N ASP A 131 -2.24 -2.67 1.70
CA ASP A 131 -1.79 -4.00 1.31
C ASP A 131 -2.95 -5.00 1.32
N THR A 132 -2.71 -6.17 0.73
CA THR A 132 -3.57 -7.36 0.78
C THR A 132 -4.98 -7.23 0.20
N LEU A 133 -5.29 -6.16 -0.54
CA LEU A 133 -6.61 -5.97 -1.17
C LEU A 133 -6.91 -6.98 -2.30
N ASP A 134 -5.90 -7.71 -2.78
CA ASP A 134 -6.06 -8.86 -3.67
C ASP A 134 -6.74 -10.07 -2.99
N VAL A 135 -6.86 -10.08 -1.65
CA VAL A 135 -7.75 -11.01 -0.92
C VAL A 135 -9.18 -10.96 -1.46
N ALA A 136 -9.64 -9.80 -1.92
CA ALA A 136 -10.97 -9.64 -2.50
C ALA A 136 -11.18 -10.52 -3.74
N GLU A 137 -10.22 -10.50 -4.67
CA GLU A 137 -10.23 -11.34 -5.88
C GLU A 137 -10.11 -12.81 -5.51
N TYR A 138 -9.27 -13.14 -4.52
CA TYR A 138 -9.14 -14.51 -4.02
C TYR A 138 -10.46 -15.05 -3.46
N LEU A 139 -11.14 -14.31 -2.59
CA LEU A 139 -12.38 -14.74 -1.94
C LEU A 139 -13.51 -14.93 -2.95
N GLU A 140 -13.68 -13.96 -3.85
CA GLU A 140 -14.68 -14.01 -4.92
C GLU A 140 -14.42 -15.17 -5.88
N SER A 141 -13.16 -15.45 -6.23
CA SER A 141 -12.80 -16.59 -7.09
C SER A 141 -12.98 -17.94 -6.38
N LYS A 142 -12.59 -18.03 -5.11
CA LYS A 142 -12.63 -19.28 -4.33
C LYS A 142 -14.04 -19.69 -3.92
N SER A 143 -14.90 -18.72 -3.60
CA SER A 143 -16.26 -18.99 -3.12
C SER A 143 -17.22 -17.89 -3.59
N PRO A 144 -17.51 -17.84 -4.90
CA PRO A 144 -18.32 -16.77 -5.52
C PRO A 144 -19.73 -16.66 -4.93
N GLU A 145 -20.32 -17.77 -4.47
CA GLU A 145 -21.64 -17.76 -3.83
C GLU A 145 -21.62 -17.12 -2.43
N ARG A 146 -20.49 -17.22 -1.72
CA ARG A 146 -20.32 -16.67 -0.36
C ARG A 146 -19.80 -15.23 -0.40
N PHE A 147 -18.93 -14.93 -1.36
CA PHE A 147 -18.27 -13.63 -1.50
C PHE A 147 -18.58 -12.94 -2.84
N PRO A 148 -19.85 -12.88 -3.30
CA PRO A 148 -20.15 -12.14 -4.51
C PRO A 148 -19.84 -10.67 -4.30
N GLY A 149 -19.15 -10.07 -5.28
CA GLY A 149 -18.79 -8.67 -5.26
C GLY A 149 -17.75 -8.29 -4.19
N ALA A 150 -16.91 -9.22 -3.72
CA ALA A 150 -15.83 -8.87 -2.80
C ALA A 150 -14.86 -7.86 -3.43
N VAL A 151 -14.55 -7.97 -4.73
CA VAL A 151 -13.77 -6.97 -5.47
C VAL A 151 -14.46 -5.60 -5.46
N GLN A 152 -15.79 -5.56 -5.58
CA GLN A 152 -16.54 -4.31 -5.45
C GLN A 152 -16.47 -3.76 -4.03
N GLY A 153 -16.66 -4.59 -2.99
CA GLY A 153 -16.56 -4.15 -1.60
C GLY A 153 -15.19 -3.59 -1.23
N ALA A 154 -14.11 -4.21 -1.73
CA ALA A 154 -12.75 -3.70 -1.54
C ALA A 154 -12.52 -2.37 -2.28
N ALA A 155 -13.09 -2.20 -3.48
CA ALA A 155 -13.06 -0.93 -4.19
C ALA A 155 -13.86 0.16 -3.42
N ASP A 156 -15.05 -0.19 -2.90
CA ASP A 156 -15.89 0.73 -2.12
C ASP A 156 -15.18 1.16 -0.83
N LEU A 157 -14.45 0.25 -0.17
CA LEU A 157 -13.59 0.57 0.96
C LEU A 157 -12.55 1.65 0.58
N VAL A 158 -11.80 1.46 -0.50
CA VAL A 158 -10.79 2.45 -0.94
C VAL A 158 -11.43 3.80 -1.28
N LEU A 159 -12.57 3.79 -1.98
CA LEU A 159 -13.33 5.00 -2.33
C LEU A 159 -13.82 5.74 -1.10
N GLU A 160 -14.31 5.02 -0.09
CA GLU A 160 -14.82 5.61 1.15
C GLU A 160 -13.68 6.17 2.00
N ILE A 161 -12.54 5.49 2.08
CA ILE A 161 -11.35 6.04 2.73
C ILE A 161 -10.87 7.31 2.02
N ARG A 162 -10.84 7.33 0.69
CA ARG A 162 -10.54 8.55 -0.08
C ARG A 162 -11.51 9.69 0.24
N ARG A 163 -12.80 9.38 0.39
CA ARG A 163 -13.83 10.37 0.73
C ARG A 163 -13.62 10.95 2.14
N ARG A 164 -13.23 10.12 3.11
CA ARG A 164 -12.99 10.53 4.51
C ARG A 164 -11.66 11.25 4.71
N HIS A 165 -10.64 10.90 3.93
CA HIS A 165 -9.28 11.46 4.01
C HIS A 165 -8.83 12.04 2.65
N PRO A 166 -9.49 13.13 2.17
CA PRO A 166 -9.17 13.71 0.86
C PRO A 166 -7.74 14.28 0.77
N GLU A 167 -7.12 14.59 1.90
CA GLU A 167 -5.76 15.13 2.03
C GLU A 167 -4.65 14.07 2.07
N ALA A 168 -4.99 12.80 2.31
CA ALA A 168 -4.02 11.72 2.42
C ALA A 168 -3.53 11.25 1.06
N LEU A 169 -2.27 10.84 0.94
CA LEU A 169 -1.83 10.01 -0.19
C LEU A 169 -2.37 8.59 -0.02
N LEU A 170 -2.95 8.01 -1.08
CA LEU A 170 -3.38 6.61 -1.10
C LEU A 170 -2.60 5.86 -2.17
N VAL A 171 -1.76 4.93 -1.73
CA VAL A 171 -1.06 3.97 -2.59
C VAL A 171 -1.64 2.59 -2.31
N MET A 172 -1.75 1.76 -3.34
CA MET A 172 -2.17 0.36 -3.20
C MET A 172 -1.01 -0.55 -3.58
N ASN A 173 -0.79 -1.61 -2.82
CA ASN A 173 0.09 -2.71 -3.18
C ASN A 173 -0.74 -3.81 -3.83
N ASN A 174 -0.38 -4.23 -5.04
CA ASN A 174 -1.14 -5.20 -5.84
C ASN A 174 -2.62 -4.81 -5.98
N GLY A 175 -3.57 -5.71 -5.67
CA GLY A 175 -5.01 -5.42 -5.76
C GLY A 175 -5.49 -5.05 -7.17
N LEU A 176 -4.85 -5.55 -8.22
CA LEU A 176 -5.01 -5.03 -9.60
C LEU A 176 -6.46 -5.14 -10.12
N ALA A 177 -7.24 -6.11 -9.64
CA ALA A 177 -8.66 -6.26 -9.96
C ALA A 177 -9.52 -5.06 -9.56
N LEU A 178 -9.06 -4.22 -8.62
CA LEU A 178 -9.79 -3.05 -8.14
C LEU A 178 -9.59 -1.83 -9.06
N LEU A 179 -8.58 -1.83 -9.95
CA LEU A 179 -8.14 -0.60 -10.64
C LEU A 179 -9.20 0.01 -11.56
N ASP A 180 -10.05 -0.80 -12.19
CA ASP A 180 -11.15 -0.29 -13.01
C ASP A 180 -12.25 0.41 -12.18
N LYS A 181 -12.33 0.09 -10.88
CA LYS A 181 -13.38 0.59 -9.96
C LYS A 181 -12.91 1.73 -9.07
N ALA A 182 -11.72 1.59 -8.48
CA ALA A 182 -11.16 2.52 -7.50
C ALA A 182 -9.83 3.13 -7.93
N GLY A 183 -9.32 2.79 -9.11
CA GLY A 183 -8.00 3.27 -9.56
C GLY A 183 -7.90 4.79 -9.61
N SER A 184 -8.99 5.52 -9.90
CA SER A 184 -9.04 7.00 -9.87
C SER A 184 -8.83 7.62 -8.48
N ALA A 185 -9.09 6.87 -7.41
CA ALA A 185 -8.89 7.32 -6.04
C ALA A 185 -7.45 7.17 -5.54
N LEU A 186 -6.61 6.40 -6.25
CA LEU A 186 -5.23 6.13 -5.89
C LEU A 186 -4.28 7.18 -6.48
N ASP A 187 -3.27 7.55 -5.70
CA ASP A 187 -2.19 8.46 -6.11
C ASP A 187 -0.96 7.70 -6.66
N GLY A 188 -0.85 6.40 -6.39
CA GLY A 188 0.23 5.54 -6.87
C GLY A 188 -0.07 4.06 -6.66
N LEU A 189 0.78 3.21 -7.23
CA LEU A 189 0.65 1.76 -7.12
C LEU A 189 2.02 1.14 -6.81
N VAL A 190 2.07 0.24 -5.83
CA VAL A 190 3.17 -0.69 -5.59
C VAL A 190 2.78 -2.05 -6.18
N VAL A 191 3.74 -2.78 -6.74
CA VAL A 191 3.49 -4.11 -7.29
C VAL A 191 4.60 -5.09 -6.93
N GLU A 192 4.16 -6.28 -6.57
CA GLU A 192 4.91 -7.49 -6.20
C GLU A 192 4.20 -8.71 -6.78
N ASP A 193 4.80 -9.86 -7.01
CA ASP A 193 6.14 -10.14 -7.47
C ASP A 193 6.17 -9.96 -9.01
N LEU A 194 6.37 -8.74 -9.52
CA LEU A 194 6.23 -8.48 -10.97
C LEU A 194 7.31 -9.18 -11.82
N TYR A 195 8.58 -9.02 -11.41
CA TYR A 195 9.75 -9.54 -12.14
C TYR A 195 10.63 -10.46 -11.30
N THR A 196 10.46 -10.44 -9.98
CA THR A 196 11.20 -11.26 -9.01
C THR A 196 10.21 -11.78 -7.99
N GLU A 197 10.34 -13.03 -7.60
CA GLU A 197 9.51 -13.67 -6.58
C GLU A 197 10.37 -14.16 -5.42
N CYS A 198 9.93 -13.88 -4.20
CA CYS A 198 10.59 -14.39 -3.01
C CYS A 198 9.67 -14.39 -1.79
N MET A 199 9.55 -15.55 -1.14
CA MET A 199 8.87 -15.66 0.16
C MET A 199 9.89 -15.53 1.31
N PRO A 200 9.46 -15.07 2.49
CA PRO A 200 10.24 -15.19 3.72
C PRO A 200 10.70 -16.63 3.99
N GLY A 201 11.82 -16.78 4.70
CA GLY A 201 12.45 -18.07 4.99
C GLY A 201 13.68 -18.35 4.11
N ASP A 202 14.02 -19.63 3.94
CA ASP A 202 15.31 -20.05 3.35
C ASP A 202 15.26 -20.43 1.86
N LYS A 203 14.07 -20.55 1.26
CA LYS A 203 13.91 -20.99 -0.15
C LYS A 203 14.41 -19.95 -1.16
N PRO A 204 15.38 -20.24 -2.05
CA PRO A 204 15.98 -19.31 -3.02
C PRO A 204 14.99 -18.36 -3.71
N CYS A 205 15.37 -17.08 -3.90
CA CYS A 205 14.52 -16.16 -4.66
C CYS A 205 14.74 -16.41 -6.15
N GLY A 206 13.76 -16.04 -6.97
CA GLY A 206 13.81 -16.29 -8.40
C GLY A 206 13.22 -15.18 -9.25
N PRO A 207 13.37 -15.26 -10.59
CA PRO A 207 12.54 -14.48 -11.49
C PRO A 207 11.08 -14.92 -11.36
N SER A 208 10.15 -13.95 -11.44
CA SER A 208 8.73 -14.26 -11.51
C SER A 208 8.39 -15.09 -12.74
N LYS A 209 7.33 -15.89 -12.65
CA LYS A 209 6.81 -16.65 -13.79
C LYS A 209 6.41 -15.74 -14.96
N PRO A 210 6.77 -16.05 -16.21
CA PRO A 210 6.46 -15.22 -17.37
C PRO A 210 4.98 -14.87 -17.53
N GLU A 211 4.09 -15.82 -17.24
CA GLU A 211 2.64 -15.64 -17.30
C GLU A 211 2.13 -14.63 -16.27
N SER A 212 2.69 -14.61 -15.06
CA SER A 212 2.37 -13.63 -14.02
C SER A 212 2.80 -12.22 -14.46
N THR A 213 4.00 -12.11 -15.02
CA THR A 213 4.48 -10.83 -15.58
C THR A 213 3.59 -10.35 -16.73
N ALA A 214 3.25 -11.24 -17.67
CA ALA A 214 2.44 -10.91 -18.84
C ALA A 214 1.01 -10.47 -18.49
N ALA A 215 0.43 -11.03 -17.41
CA ALA A 215 -0.88 -10.62 -16.92
C ALA A 215 -0.85 -9.22 -16.27
N LYS A 216 0.20 -8.91 -15.50
CA LYS A 216 0.29 -7.64 -14.75
C LYS A 216 0.71 -6.45 -15.60
N GLU A 217 1.68 -6.61 -16.51
CA GLU A 217 2.28 -5.48 -17.26
C GLU A 217 1.25 -4.57 -17.96
N PRO A 218 0.27 -5.08 -18.74
CA PRO A 218 -0.67 -4.21 -19.44
C PRO A 218 -1.55 -3.38 -18.49
N VAL A 219 -1.90 -3.94 -17.32
CA VAL A 219 -2.69 -3.25 -16.31
C VAL A 219 -1.88 -2.11 -15.69
N LEU A 220 -0.63 -2.37 -15.34
CA LEU A 220 0.29 -1.39 -14.76
C LEU A 220 0.62 -0.26 -15.75
N GLU A 221 0.79 -0.58 -17.04
CA GLU A 221 1.01 0.41 -18.08
C GLU A 221 -0.19 1.34 -18.25
N ARG A 222 -1.42 0.81 -18.22
CA ARG A 222 -2.65 1.63 -18.25
C ARG A 222 -2.74 2.53 -17.03
N PHE A 223 -2.46 2.01 -15.84
CA PHE A 223 -2.41 2.82 -14.63
C PHE A 223 -1.36 3.93 -14.74
N ARG A 224 -0.14 3.62 -15.20
CA ARG A 224 0.91 4.62 -15.39
C ARG A 224 0.54 5.68 -16.43
N ALA A 225 -0.10 5.28 -17.53
CA ALA A 225 -0.51 6.19 -18.61
C ALA A 225 -1.47 7.29 -18.15
N SER A 226 -2.17 7.10 -17.02
CA SER A 226 -3.00 8.11 -16.39
C SER A 226 -2.25 9.16 -15.55
N GLY A 227 -0.90 9.14 -15.59
CA GLY A 227 -0.06 10.13 -14.92
C GLY A 227 0.37 9.78 -13.49
N ARG A 228 0.05 8.57 -13.01
CA ARG A 228 0.36 8.11 -11.65
C ARG A 228 1.55 7.14 -11.63
N PRO A 229 2.45 7.22 -10.64
CA PRO A 229 3.63 6.36 -10.58
C PRO A 229 3.28 4.91 -10.26
N VAL A 230 4.08 4.00 -10.82
CA VAL A 230 4.11 2.59 -10.47
C VAL A 230 5.50 2.27 -9.89
N PHE A 231 5.49 1.80 -8.65
CA PHE A 231 6.65 1.40 -7.87
C PHE A 231 6.75 -0.12 -7.88
N VAL A 232 7.93 -0.67 -8.20
CA VAL A 232 8.12 -2.13 -8.31
C VAL A 232 9.03 -2.58 -7.19
N LEU A 233 8.50 -3.39 -6.29
CA LEU A 233 9.28 -3.99 -5.22
C LEU A 233 9.91 -5.27 -5.76
N LEU A 234 11.24 -5.26 -5.83
CA LEU A 234 12.06 -6.37 -6.29
C LEU A 234 12.64 -7.09 -5.09
N TYR A 235 12.68 -8.42 -5.14
CA TYR A 235 13.25 -9.25 -4.09
C TYR A 235 14.48 -10.00 -4.54
N SER A 236 15.44 -10.10 -3.63
CA SER A 236 16.57 -11.02 -3.71
C SER A 236 17.12 -11.29 -2.32
N ARG A 237 17.74 -12.46 -2.12
CA ARG A 237 18.67 -12.61 -1.00
C ARG A 237 19.95 -11.85 -1.26
N PHE A 238 20.71 -11.62 -0.19
CA PHE A 238 22.01 -10.95 -0.28
C PHE A 238 22.96 -11.59 -1.30
N ALA A 239 23.01 -12.93 -1.34
CA ALA A 239 23.83 -13.68 -2.29
C ALA A 239 23.39 -13.50 -3.76
N GLU A 240 22.10 -13.24 -3.98
CA GLU A 240 21.50 -13.16 -5.31
C GLU A 240 21.43 -11.70 -5.83
N ARG A 241 21.64 -10.70 -4.96
CA ARG A 241 21.54 -9.26 -5.26
C ARG A 241 22.18 -8.86 -6.59
N ARG A 242 23.31 -9.47 -6.96
CA ARG A 242 24.09 -9.12 -8.16
C ARG A 242 23.83 -10.02 -9.36
N SER A 243 22.84 -10.92 -9.29
CA SER A 243 22.51 -11.86 -10.35
C SER A 243 22.05 -11.15 -11.64
N LYS A 244 22.11 -11.87 -12.76
CA LYS A 244 21.65 -11.35 -14.06
C LYS A 244 20.15 -11.09 -14.07
N TRP A 245 19.35 -11.89 -13.36
CA TRP A 245 17.90 -11.75 -13.34
C TRP A 245 17.45 -10.51 -12.54
N VAL A 246 18.10 -10.17 -11.42
CA VAL A 246 17.79 -8.92 -10.69
C VAL A 246 18.14 -7.70 -11.55
N ARG A 247 19.30 -7.71 -12.23
CA ARG A 247 19.67 -6.62 -13.15
C ARG A 247 18.67 -6.44 -14.29
N ARG A 248 18.21 -7.55 -14.89
CA ARG A 248 17.18 -7.52 -15.94
C ARG A 248 15.84 -7.00 -15.40
N ALA A 249 15.45 -7.40 -14.19
CA ALA A 249 14.24 -6.91 -13.55
C ALA A 249 14.27 -5.39 -13.32
N ALA A 250 15.39 -4.87 -12.81
CA ALA A 250 15.58 -3.44 -12.62
C ALA A 250 15.58 -2.67 -13.96
N ALA A 251 16.30 -3.17 -14.96
CA ALA A 251 16.33 -2.56 -16.30
C ALA A 251 14.95 -2.56 -16.97
N ARG A 252 14.21 -3.68 -16.89
CA ARG A 252 12.86 -3.80 -17.45
C ARG A 252 11.87 -2.88 -16.75
N SER A 253 11.94 -2.76 -15.42
CA SER A 253 11.14 -1.79 -14.65
C SER A 253 11.33 -0.38 -15.20
N ARG A 254 12.58 0.06 -15.38
CA ARG A 254 12.87 1.39 -15.94
C ARG A 254 12.40 1.54 -17.39
N GLN A 255 12.58 0.52 -18.23
CA GLN A 255 12.12 0.54 -19.62
C GLN A 255 10.61 0.76 -19.73
N LYS A 256 9.84 0.24 -18.77
CA LYS A 256 8.39 0.42 -18.67
C LYS A 256 7.98 1.75 -18.03
N GLY A 257 8.93 2.53 -17.54
CA GLY A 257 8.69 3.76 -16.79
C GLY A 257 8.27 3.53 -15.34
N PHE A 258 8.55 2.35 -14.79
CA PHE A 258 8.32 2.01 -13.38
C PHE A 258 9.56 2.29 -12.52
N PHE A 259 9.36 2.39 -11.21
CA PHE A 259 10.40 2.76 -10.25
C PHE A 259 10.81 1.57 -9.36
N PRO A 260 11.94 0.90 -9.64
CA PRO A 260 12.35 -0.28 -8.89
C PRO A 260 13.00 0.06 -7.54
N TYR A 261 12.70 -0.74 -6.51
CA TYR A 261 13.43 -0.80 -5.24
C TYR A 261 13.72 -2.27 -4.93
N LEU A 262 14.97 -2.60 -4.59
CA LEU A 262 15.39 -3.99 -4.34
C LEU A 262 15.57 -4.24 -2.84
N SER A 263 14.86 -5.22 -2.28
CA SER A 263 14.98 -5.57 -0.86
C SER A 263 14.98 -7.08 -0.62
N SER A 264 15.09 -7.47 0.66
CA SER A 264 14.79 -8.82 1.13
C SER A 264 13.30 -8.95 1.45
N PRO A 265 12.71 -10.16 1.39
CA PRO A 265 11.27 -10.36 1.60
C PRO A 265 10.77 -9.99 3.01
N THR A 266 11.67 -9.88 4.01
CA THR A 266 11.28 -9.44 5.36
C THR A 266 11.14 -7.93 5.50
N LEU A 267 11.73 -7.14 4.59
CA LEU A 267 11.74 -5.67 4.65
C LEU A 267 12.29 -5.07 5.97
N GLU A 268 13.04 -5.85 6.74
CA GLU A 268 13.66 -5.43 8.02
C GLU A 268 15.05 -4.79 7.84
N ARG A 269 15.54 -4.72 6.60
CA ARG A 269 16.79 -4.04 6.24
C ARG A 269 16.52 -3.10 5.09
N LEU A 270 17.16 -1.94 5.12
CA LEU A 270 17.08 -1.00 4.01
C LEU A 270 17.66 -1.66 2.74
N GLY A 271 16.86 -1.65 1.70
CA GLY A 271 17.18 -2.18 0.40
C GLY A 271 18.05 -1.24 -0.42
N VAL A 272 18.16 -1.54 -1.71
CA VAL A 272 18.87 -0.72 -2.70
C VAL A 272 17.85 0.12 -3.45
N VAL A 273 17.92 1.44 -3.24
CA VAL A 273 17.17 2.44 -3.99
C VAL A 273 17.74 2.53 -5.42
N ASP A 274 16.86 2.48 -6.41
CA ASP A 274 17.22 2.58 -7.84
C ASP A 274 18.35 1.59 -8.22
N PRO A 275 18.16 0.27 -8.01
CA PRO A 275 19.23 -0.73 -8.13
C PRO A 275 19.77 -0.79 -9.55
N PHE A 276 21.09 -0.68 -9.73
CA PHE A 276 21.73 -0.63 -11.06
C PHE A 276 21.30 0.58 -11.90
N ALA A 277 21.12 1.75 -11.28
CA ALA A 277 21.08 3.00 -12.02
C ALA A 277 22.35 3.13 -12.90
N PRO A 278 22.22 3.66 -14.12
CA PRO A 278 23.36 3.86 -15.02
C PRO A 278 24.41 4.82 -14.45
#